data_AF-A0A7V7AH99-F1
#
_entry.id   AF-A0A7V7AH99-F1
#
_cell.length_a   1.000
_cell.length_b   1.000
_cell.length_c   1.000
_cell.angle_alpha   90.00
_cell.angle_beta   90.00
_cell.angle_gamma   90.00
#
_symmetry.space_group_name_H-M   'P 1'
#
loop_
_entity.id
_entity.type
_entity.pdbx_description
1 polymer ?
#
loop_
_entity_poly.entity_id
_entity_poly.type
_entity_poly.pdbx_seq_one_letter_code
_entity_poly.pdbx_strand_id
1 'polypeptide(L)' 'MISCQVSLYPLGADDYADIINEVIERLKYHQVEYKIGKMSTILCGQEEDV' A
#
# COMPACT_ATOMS: atom_id res chain seq x y z
N MET A 1 17.51 1.20 4.68
CA MET A 1 16.28 1.90 4.28
C MET A 1 16.10 1.73 2.78
N ILE A 2 15.02 1.09 2.40
CA ILE A 2 14.66 0.85 1.00
C ILE A 2 13.37 1.61 0.69
N SER A 3 13.10 1.80 -0.60
CA SER A 3 11.82 2.28 -1.07
C SER A 3 11.30 1.39 -2.19
N CYS A 4 9.99 1.14 -2.18
CA CYS A 4 9.33 0.39 -3.23
C CYS A 4 8.02 1.06 -3.65
N GLN A 5 7.54 0.70 -4.84
CA GLN A 5 6.27 1.15 -5.38
C GLN A 5 5.35 -0.07 -5.53
N VAL A 6 4.21 -0.02 -4.85
CA VAL A 6 3.25 -1.13 -4.78
C VAL A 6 1.92 -0.71 -5.41
N SER A 7 1.34 -1.62 -6.18
CA SER A 7 -0.01 -1.50 -6.73
C SER A 7 -0.77 -2.80 -6.45
N LEU A 8 -1.98 -2.69 -5.90
CA LEU A 8 -2.85 -3.82 -5.60
C LEU A 8 -3.94 -3.91 -6.67
N TYR A 9 -4.15 -5.11 -7.20
CA TYR A 9 -5.16 -5.39 -8.22
C TYR A 9 -6.10 -6.51 -7.74
N PRO A 10 -7.22 -6.18 -7.07
CA PRO A 10 -8.22 -7.16 -6.64
C PRO A 10 -8.96 -7.73 -7.87
N LEU A 11 -8.49 -8.85 -8.41
CA LEU A 11 -9.07 -9.46 -9.60
C LEU A 11 -10.40 -10.13 -9.29
N GLY A 12 -11.42 -9.82 -10.09
CA GLY A 12 -12.77 -10.39 -9.95
C GLY A 12 -13.57 -9.85 -8.76
N ALA A 13 -13.12 -8.75 -8.16
CA ALA A 13 -13.84 -8.05 -7.09
C ALA A 13 -14.54 -6.80 -7.65
N ASP A 14 -15.84 -6.68 -7.41
CA ASP A 14 -16.63 -5.50 -7.80
C ASP A 14 -16.35 -4.31 -6.86
N ASP A 15 -15.92 -4.58 -5.64
CA ASP A 15 -15.60 -3.65 -4.55
C ASP A 15 -14.10 -3.35 -4.43
N TYR A 16 -13.36 -3.41 -5.54
CA TYR A 16 -11.91 -3.23 -5.57
C TYR A 16 -11.43 -1.96 -4.86
N ALA A 17 -12.21 -0.87 -4.91
CA ALA A 17 -11.88 0.39 -4.26
C ALA A 17 -11.88 0.27 -2.74
N ASP A 18 -12.86 -0.44 -2.17
CA ASP A 18 -12.96 -0.65 -0.72
C ASP A 18 -11.83 -1.54 -0.23
N ILE A 19 -11.49 -2.59 -0.99
CA ILE A 19 -10.34 -3.47 -0.72
C ILE A 19 -9.03 -2.67 -0.70
N ILE A 20 -8.81 -1.81 -1.70
CA ILE A 20 -7.61 -0.96 -1.77
C ILE A 20 -7.54 0.01 -0.58
N ASN A 21 -8.67 0.64 -0.24
CA ASN A 21 -8.74 1.56 0.90
C ASN A 21 -8.48 0.85 2.23
N GLU A 22 -9.01 -0.36 2.43
CA GLU A 22 -8.76 -1.15 3.63
C GLU A 22 -7.27 -1.46 3.80
N VAL A 23 -6.58 -1.85 2.72
CA VAL A 23 -5.14 -2.12 2.75
C VAL A 23 -4.35 -0.86 3.08
N ILE A 24 -4.71 0.29 2.50
CA ILE A 24 -4.09 1.58 2.82
C ILE A 24 -4.31 1.96 4.29
N GLU A 25 -5.51 1.73 4.83
CA GLU A 25 -5.78 1.97 6.25
C GLU A 25 -4.94 1.08 7.16
N ARG A 26 -4.69 -0.17 6.75
CA ARG A 26 -3.83 -1.10 7.49
C ARG A 26 -2.37 -0.63 7.55
N LEU A 27 -1.86 0.07 6.53
CA LEU A 27 -0.50 0.64 6.54
C LEU A 27 -0.24 1.57 7.73
N LYS A 28 -1.28 2.21 8.28
CA LYS A 28 -1.17 3.08 9.48
C LYS A 28 -0.68 2.35 10.73
N TYR A 29 -0.83 1.03 10.78
CA TYR A 29 -0.41 0.22 11.92
C TYR A 29 1.02 -0.34 11.77
N HIS A 30 1.70 -0.06 10.66
CA HIS A 30 3.07 -0.48 10.40
C HIS A 30 4.03 0.71 10.54
N GLN A 31 5.29 0.44 10.91
CA GLN A 31 6.35 1.47 11.04
C GLN A 31 6.96 1.80 9.67
N VAL A 32 6.11 2.09 8.68
CA VAL A 32 6.52 2.35 7.30
C VAL A 32 5.98 3.70 6.87
N GLU A 33 6.84 4.55 6.33
CA GLU A 33 6.37 5.79 5.68
C GLU A 33 5.72 5.44 4.35
N TYR A 34 4.54 5.98 4.08
CA TYR A 34 3.85 5.72 2.82
C TYR A 34 3.30 6.99 2.18
N LYS A 35 3.28 7.00 0.84
CA LYS A 35 2.71 8.07 0.02
C LYS A 35 1.82 7.49 -1.07
N ILE A 36 0.53 7.82 -1.01
CA ILE A 36 -0.45 7.40 -2.00
C ILE A 36 -0.33 8.30 -3.24
N GLY A 37 -0.08 7.69 -4.40
CA GLY A 37 -0.09 8.32 -5.70
C GLY A 37 -1.34 7.94 -6.50
N LYS A 38 -1.47 8.50 -7.71
CA LYS A 38 -2.65 8.24 -8.57
C LYS A 38 -2.78 6.79 -9.06
N MET A 39 -1.67 6.05 -9.12
CA MET A 39 -1.61 4.69 -9.71
C MET A 39 -0.97 3.65 -8.78
N SER A 40 -0.42 4.08 -7.65
CA SER A 40 0.44 3.26 -6.79
C SER A 40 0.70 3.94 -5.46
N THR A 41 1.13 3.14 -4.48
CA THR A 41 1.59 3.62 -3.18
C THR A 41 3.10 3.44 -3.09
N ILE A 42 3.82 4.48 -2.67
CA ILE A 42 5.25 4.40 -2.35
C ILE A 42 5.37 4.03 -0.87
N LEU A 43 6.18 3.02 -0.55
CA LEU A 43 6.53 2.62 0.81
C LEU A 43 8.03 2.86 1.05
N CYS A 44 8.39 3.32 2.25
CA CYS A 44 9.78 3.59 2.65
C CYS A 44 10.00 3.15 4.10
N GLY A 45 11.01 2.33 4.35
CA GLY A 45 11.26 1.72 5.66
C GLY A 45 12.48 0.81 5.67
N GLN A 46 12.61 -0.01 6.71
CA GLN A 46 13.58 -1.12 6.70
C GLN A 46 13.11 -2.22 5.75
N GLU A 47 14.05 -3.02 5.26
CA GLU A 47 13.75 -4.10 4.31
C GLU A 47 12.79 -5.15 4.87
N GLU A 48 12.78 -5.36 6.18
CA GLU A 48 11.85 -6.28 6.85
C GLU A 48 10.44 -5.69 7.08
N ASP A 49 10.31 -4.36 7.02
CA ASP A 49 9.05 -3.66 7.24
C ASP A 49 8.30 -3.34 5.92
N VAL A 50 9.01 -3.26 4.80
CA VAL A 50 8.52 -2.88 3.46
C VAL A 50 8.19 -4.11 2.61
#